data_AF-B9JI68-F1
#
_entry.id   AF-B9JI68-F1
#
_cell.length_a   1.000
_cell.length_b   1.000
_cell.length_c   1.000
_cell.angle_alpha   90.00
_cell.angle_beta   90.00
_cell.angle_gamma   90.00
#
_symmetry.space_group_name_H-M   'P 1'
#
loop_
_entity.id
_entity.type
_entity.pdbx_description
1 polymer ?
#
loop_
_entity_poly.entity_id
_entity_poly.type
_entity_poly.pdbx_seq_one_letter_code
_entity_poly.pdbx_strand_id
1 'polypeptide(L)'
;MHDALMAVASHVAMNEPETIGFFISQSEEDPCLFTTYERFTERAAMDRHNGSDAVAAFFAIASPILDGPVTLVTALEASAKA
;
A
#
# COMPACT_ATOMS: atom_id res chain seq x y z
N MET A 1 -11.16 5.96 3.96
CA MET A 1 -10.00 5.64 3.10
C MET A 1 -8.70 6.15 3.73
N HIS A 2 -8.50 7.46 3.84
CA HIS A 2 -7.30 8.08 4.42
C HIS A 2 -6.82 7.41 5.73
N ASP A 3 -7.65 7.40 6.78
CA ASP A 3 -7.21 6.89 8.10
C ASP A 3 -6.88 5.39 8.07
N ALA A 4 -7.59 4.61 7.25
CA ALA A 4 -7.31 3.20 7.06
C ALA A 4 -5.96 2.98 6.38
N LEU A 5 -5.62 3.79 5.37
CA LEU A 5 -4.29 3.77 4.73
C LEU A 5 -3.19 4.21 5.70
N MET A 6 -3.45 5.22 6.55
CA MET A 6 -2.48 5.67 7.55
C MET A 6 -2.20 4.59 8.61
N ALA A 7 -3.19 3.77 8.96
CA ALA A 7 -2.98 2.62 9.83
C ALA A 7 -2.06 1.57 9.19
N VAL A 8 -2.22 1.29 7.89
CA VAL A 8 -1.30 0.41 7.13
C VAL A 8 0.10 1.00 7.12
N ALA A 9 0.27 2.28 6.80
CA ALA A 9 1.57 2.94 6.79
C ALA A 9 2.28 2.86 8.16
N SER A 10 1.53 3.04 9.25
CA SER A 10 2.08 2.87 10.60
C SER A 10 2.52 1.44 10.87
N HIS A 11 1.74 0.44 10.45
CA HIS A 11 2.11 -0.96 10.56
C HIS A 11 3.40 -1.28 9.79
N VAL A 12 3.46 -0.87 8.51
CA VAL A 12 4.63 -1.05 7.64
C VAL A 12 5.88 -0.49 8.31
N ALA A 13 5.83 0.76 8.77
CA ALA A 13 6.96 1.44 9.40
C ALA A 13 7.48 0.74 10.68
N MET A 14 6.59 0.07 11.43
CA MET A 14 6.95 -0.59 12.69
C MET A 14 7.37 -2.05 12.51
N ASN A 15 6.86 -2.75 11.51
CA ASN A 15 6.90 -4.22 11.45
C ASN A 15 7.53 -4.79 10.18
N GLU A 16 7.72 -3.98 9.13
CA GLU A 16 8.16 -4.48 7.82
C GLU A 16 9.52 -3.90 7.40
N PRO A 17 10.63 -4.37 7.99
CA PRO A 17 11.97 -3.86 7.66
C PRO A 17 12.38 -4.09 6.19
N GLU A 18 11.67 -4.96 5.47
CA GLU A 18 11.94 -5.33 4.09
C GLU A 18 11.04 -4.58 3.09
N THR A 19 10.11 -3.76 3.59
CA THR A 19 9.36 -2.77 2.81
C THR A 19 10.18 -1.48 2.78
N ILE A 20 11.03 -1.37 1.77
CA ILE A 20 12.04 -0.30 1.62
C ILE A 20 11.47 1.01 1.06
N GLY A 21 10.20 1.03 0.69
CA GLY A 21 9.48 2.25 0.33
C GLY A 21 7.98 2.02 0.43
N PHE A 22 7.28 2.94 1.10
CA PHE A 22 5.83 2.92 1.23
C PHE A 22 5.33 4.36 1.26
N PHE A 23 4.73 4.81 0.16
CA PHE A 23 4.18 6.16 0.04
C PHE A 23 2.69 6.08 -0.27
N ILE A 24 1.93 6.99 0.31
CA ILE A 24 0.51 7.18 -0.02
C ILE A 24 0.37 8.55 -0.65
N SER A 25 -0.37 8.64 -1.74
CA SER A 25 -0.78 9.90 -2.34
C SER A 25 -2.29 9.95 -2.49
N GLN A 26 -2.86 11.12 -2.29
CA GLN A 26 -4.24 11.44 -2.64
C GLN A 26 -4.21 12.32 -3.89
N SER A 27 -5.09 12.06 -4.86
CA SER A 27 -5.14 12.86 -6.08
C SER A 27 -5.54 14.31 -5.80
N GLU A 28 -4.94 15.25 -6.53
CA GLU A 28 -5.29 16.67 -6.48
C GLU A 28 -6.61 16.97 -7.22
N GLU A 29 -6.97 16.12 -8.19
CA GLU A 29 -8.16 16.30 -9.04
C GLU A 29 -9.38 15.53 -8.51
N ASP A 30 -9.14 14.41 -7.83
CA ASP A 30 -10.18 13.56 -7.26
C ASP A 30 -9.83 13.17 -5.81
N PRO A 31 -10.47 13.77 -4.79
CA PRO A 31 -10.16 13.45 -3.39
C PRO A 31 -10.56 12.03 -2.98
N CYS A 32 -11.32 11.30 -3.79
CA CYS A 32 -11.66 9.89 -3.54
C CYS A 32 -10.58 8.92 -4.06
N LEU A 33 -9.64 9.38 -4.88
CA LEU A 33 -8.59 8.56 -5.45
C LEU A 33 -7.32 8.61 -4.59
N PHE A 34 -6.89 7.43 -4.13
CA PHE A 34 -5.65 7.23 -3.39
C PHE A 34 -4.77 6.20 -4.10
N THR A 35 -3.45 6.40 -4.03
CA THR A 35 -2.45 5.52 -4.62
C THR A 35 -1.40 5.17 -3.58
N THR A 36 -1.11 3.87 -3.42
CA THR A 36 0.08 3.40 -2.69
C THR A 36 1.23 3.13 -3.66
N TYR A 37 2.43 3.49 -3.25
CA TYR A 37 3.67 3.19 -3.95
C TYR A 37 4.54 2.36 -3.02
N GLU A 38 4.76 1.11 -3.40
CA GLU A 38 5.30 0.10 -2.51
C GLU A 38 6.55 -0.52 -3.14
N ARG A 39 7.64 -0.56 -2.38
CA ARG A 39 8.93 -1.11 -2.78
C ARG A 39 9.36 -2.12 -1.74
N PHE A 40 9.76 -3.29 -2.21
CA PHE A 40 10.16 -4.41 -1.36
C PHE A 40 11.54 -4.90 -1.76
N THR A 41 12.31 -5.43 -0.81
CA THR A 41 13.62 -6.05 -1.11
C THR A 41 13.50 -7.25 -2.05
N GLU A 42 12.39 -7.98 -1.97
CA GLU A 42 12.11 -9.17 -2.76
C GLU A 42 10.62 -9.50 -2.81
N ARG A 43 10.26 -10.51 -3.63
CA ARG A 43 8.87 -11.00 -3.74
C ARG A 43 8.30 -11.48 -2.40
N ALA A 44 9.10 -12.20 -1.61
CA ALA A 44 8.63 -12.75 -0.35
C ALA A 44 8.26 -11.66 0.67
N ALA A 45 8.92 -10.50 0.63
CA ALA A 45 8.57 -9.34 1.45
C ALA A 45 7.22 -8.74 1.02
N MET A 46 6.98 -8.59 -0.29
CA MET A 46 5.68 -8.19 -0.81
C MET A 46 4.57 -9.17 -0.41
N ASP A 47 4.84 -10.48 -0.46
CA ASP A 47 3.86 -11.50 -0.07
C ASP A 47 3.52 -11.42 1.43
N ARG A 48 4.52 -11.15 2.29
CA ARG A 48 4.30 -10.89 3.72
C ARG A 48 3.47 -9.63 3.96
N HIS A 49 3.77 -8.54 3.25
CA HIS A 49 3.00 -7.29 3.30
C HIS A 49 1.53 -7.54 2.95
N ASN A 50 1.28 -8.12 1.77
CA ASN A 50 -0.06 -8.39 1.26
C ASN A 50 -0.87 -9.36 2.14
N GLY A 51 -0.18 -10.29 2.81
CA GLY A 51 -0.77 -11.26 3.73
C GLY A 51 -0.92 -10.76 5.16
N SER A 52 -0.56 -9.51 5.46
CA SER A 52 -0.57 -8.99 6.83
C SER A 52 -1.98 -8.74 7.37
N ASP A 53 -2.14 -8.83 8.69
CA ASP A 53 -3.38 -8.48 9.37
C ASP A 53 -3.76 -7.00 9.16
N ALA A 54 -2.76 -6.12 8.98
CA ALA A 54 -2.98 -4.71 8.67
C ALA A 54 -3.63 -4.51 7.29
N VAL A 55 -3.15 -5.21 6.26
CA VAL A 55 -3.76 -5.18 4.92
C VAL A 55 -5.16 -5.82 4.94
N ALA A 56 -5.35 -6.92 5.67
CA ALA A 56 -6.67 -7.52 5.83
C ALA A 56 -7.67 -6.56 6.52
N ALA A 57 -7.25 -5.88 7.60
CA ALA A 57 -8.07 -4.89 8.29
C ALA A 57 -8.39 -3.67 7.40
N PHE A 58 -7.43 -3.23 6.58
CA PHE A 58 -7.66 -2.20 5.59
C PHE A 58 -8.76 -2.59 4.60
N PHE A 59 -8.69 -3.79 4.00
CA PHE A 59 -9.71 -4.25 3.05
C PHE A 59 -11.08 -4.44 3.69
N ALA A 60 -11.15 -4.86 4.96
CA ALA A 60 -12.43 -4.91 5.68
C ALA A 60 -13.14 -3.55 5.75
N ILE A 61 -12.39 -2.45 5.81
CA ILE A 61 -12.91 -1.07 5.80
C ILE A 61 -13.12 -0.57 4.37
N ALA A 62 -12.18 -0.83 3.47
CA ALA A 62 -12.14 -0.26 2.12
C ALA A 62 -13.11 -0.95 1.16
N SER A 63 -13.18 -2.29 1.14
CA SER A 63 -13.99 -3.05 0.21
C SER A 63 -15.45 -2.58 0.06
N PRO A 64 -16.21 -2.26 1.13
CA PRO A 64 -17.59 -1.80 0.97
C PRO A 64 -17.75 -0.37 0.43
N ILE A 65 -16.67 0.42 0.34
CA ILE A 65 -16.71 1.83 -0.08
C ILE A 65 -15.95 2.11 -1.38
N LEU A 66 -15.31 1.09 -1.97
CA LEU A 66 -14.60 1.24 -3.23
C LEU A 66 -15.58 1.37 -4.40
N ASP A 67 -15.38 2.38 -5.24
CA ASP A 67 -16.12 2.60 -6.48
C ASP A 67 -15.52 1.76 -7.63
N GLY A 68 -15.46 0.44 -7.41
CA GLY A 68 -14.91 -0.53 -8.36
C GLY A 68 -13.63 -1.23 -7.89
N PRO A 69 -13.04 -2.08 -8.75
CA PRO A 69 -11.85 -2.85 -8.42
C PRO A 69 -10.62 -1.95 -8.26
N VAL A 70 -9.73 -2.32 -7.34
CA VAL A 70 -8.41 -1.68 -7.20
C VAL A 70 -7.55 -2.03 -8.42
N THR A 71 -6.90 -1.02 -8.99
CA THR A 71 -5.84 -1.24 -9.99
C THR A 71 -4.54 -1.56 -9.26
N LEU A 72 -4.02 -2.77 -9.47
CA LEU A 72 -2.73 -3.21 -8.90
C LEU A 72 -1.74 -3.47 -10.04
N VAL A 73 -0.56 -2.83 -9.96
CA VAL A 73 0.54 -3.06 -10.89
C VAL A 73 1.76 -3.53 -10.11
N THR A 74 2.29 -4.69 -10.50
CA THR A 74 3.53 -5.24 -9.96
C THR A 74 4.62 -5.19 -11.02
N ALA A 75 5.77 -4.60 -10.69
CA ALA A 75 6.89 -4.45 -11.62
C ALA A 75 8.23 -4.81 -10.96
N LEU A 76 9.25 -5.03 -11.80
CA LEU A 76 10.65 -5.09 -11.36
C LEU A 76 11.24 -3.67 -11.48
N GLU A 77 11.83 -3.17 -10.41
CA GLU A 77 12.48 -1.87 -10.43
C GLU A 77 13.72 -1.90 -11.32
N ALA A 78 13.78 -0.98 -12.30
CA ALA A 78 14.93 -0.84 -13.20
C ALA A 78 15.93 0.22 -12.72
N SER A 79 15.47 1.25 -12.00
CA SER A 79 16.32 2.29 -11.40
C SER A 79 15.58 3.04 -10.30
N ALA A 80 16.32 3.56 -9.32
CA ALA A 80 15.82 4.49 -8.32
C ALA A 80 16.88 5.56 -8.05
N LYS A 81 16.44 6.79 -7.76
CA LYS A 81 17.31 7.87 -7.31
C LYS A 81 17.50 7.74 -5.80
N ALA A 82 18.76 7.84 -5.33
CA ALA A 82 19.12 7.90 -3.92
C ALA A 82 18.95 9.31 -3.34
#